data_AF-A0AB38D0V3-F1
#
_entry.id   AF-A0AB38D0V3-F1
#
_cell.length_a   1.000
_cell.length_b   1.000
_cell.length_c   1.000
_cell.angle_alpha   90.00
_cell.angle_beta   90.00
_cell.angle_gamma   90.00
#
_symmetry.space_group_name_H-M   'P 1'
#
loop_
_entity.id
_entity.type
_entity.pdbx_description
1 polymer ?
#
loop_
_entity_poly.entity_id
_entity_poly.type
_entity_poly.pdbx_seq_one_letter_code
_entity_poly.pdbx_strand_id
1 'polypeptide(L)'
;MATATETDVSQLVEAAFDDCRCGSTTKEVQHQGKIAGLWVGHTCANYLLCEAHLKRAIEVCIPRHKRKVEKFGHIICAECNHKFPTNQEFVTVYPL
;
A
#
# COMPACT_ATOMS: atom_id res chain seq x y z
N MET A 1 -21.34 9.01 31.71
CA MET A 1 -20.17 9.90 31.82
C MET A 1 -18.99 9.19 31.20
N ALA A 2 -18.70 9.45 29.92
CA ALA A 2 -17.52 8.97 29.22
C ALA A 2 -16.48 10.09 29.30
N THR A 3 -15.48 9.93 30.16
CA THR A 3 -14.63 11.02 30.65
C THR A 3 -13.28 11.02 29.94
N ALA A 4 -13.05 12.05 29.11
CA ALA A 4 -11.78 12.61 28.68
C ALA A 4 -10.77 11.73 27.91
N THR A 5 -10.51 10.49 28.29
CA THR A 5 -9.42 9.68 27.70
C THR A 5 -9.73 9.10 26.33
N GLU A 6 -10.99 8.78 26.02
CA GLU A 6 -11.35 8.21 24.70
C GLU A 6 -11.33 9.28 23.59
N THR A 7 -11.81 10.49 23.90
CA THR A 7 -11.77 11.62 22.95
C THR A 7 -10.35 12.05 22.64
N ASP A 8 -9.45 11.99 23.63
CA ASP A 8 -8.03 12.35 23.50
C ASP A 8 -7.28 11.36 22.59
N VAL A 9 -7.50 10.05 22.77
CA VAL A 9 -6.88 9.02 21.92
C VAL A 9 -7.40 9.06 20.50
N SER A 10 -8.71 9.22 20.29
CA SER A 10 -9.28 9.32 18.93
C SER A 10 -8.73 10.53 18.17
N GLN A 11 -8.60 11.69 18.82
CA GLN A 11 -8.03 12.89 18.22
C GLN A 11 -6.53 12.76 17.92
N LEU A 12 -5.77 12.09 18.78
CA LEU A 12 -4.35 11.79 18.53
C LEU A 12 -4.13 10.83 17.36
N VAL A 13 -5.02 9.84 17.20
CA VAL A 13 -4.97 8.90 16.07
C VAL A 13 -5.32 9.62 14.76
N GLU A 14 -6.37 10.44 14.75
CA GLU A 14 -6.73 11.24 13.56
C GLU A 14 -5.61 12.20 13.16
N ALA A 15 -5.01 12.90 14.12
CA ALA A 15 -3.85 13.78 13.87
C ALA A 15 -2.62 13.00 13.33
N ALA A 16 -2.39 11.78 13.81
CA ALA A 16 -1.31 10.94 13.29
C ALA A 16 -1.56 10.48 11.84
N PHE A 17 -2.82 10.31 11.42
CA PHE A 17 -3.17 10.04 10.02
C PHE A 17 -3.11 11.29 9.13
N ASP A 18 -3.35 12.48 9.68
CA ASP A 18 -3.18 13.75 8.94
C ASP A 18 -1.71 14.00 8.57
N ASP A 19 -0.76 13.56 9.41
CA ASP A 19 0.68 13.61 9.12
C ASP A 19 1.17 12.44 8.26
N CYS A 20 0.34 11.42 8.01
CA CYS A 20 0.72 10.27 7.20
C CYS A 20 0.80 10.64 5.72
N ARG A 21 2.02 10.62 5.18
CA ARG A 21 2.26 10.87 3.75
C ARG A 21 2.21 9.57 2.95
N CYS A 22 1.78 9.69 1.69
CA CYS A 22 1.84 8.56 0.77
C CYS A 22 3.29 8.18 0.51
N GLY A 23 3.66 6.92 0.77
CA GLY A 23 5.01 6.40 0.58
C GLY A 23 5.28 5.81 -0.81
N SER A 24 4.35 6.00 -1.77
CA SER A 24 4.58 5.56 -3.15
C SER A 24 5.71 6.36 -3.80
N THR A 25 6.65 5.66 -4.42
CA THR A 25 7.77 6.25 -5.16
C THR A 25 7.53 6.34 -6.67
N THR A 26 6.35 5.91 -7.14
CA THR A 26 6.02 5.95 -8.56
C THR A 26 5.85 7.39 -9.03
N LYS A 27 6.54 7.75 -10.11
CA LYS A 27 6.44 9.08 -10.73
C LYS A 27 5.43 9.12 -11.89
N GLU A 28 4.85 7.98 -12.25
CA GLU A 28 3.89 7.85 -13.35
C GLU A 28 2.52 8.47 -13.01
N VAL A 29 2.23 8.63 -11.72
CA VAL A 29 1.00 9.21 -11.19
C VAL A 29 1.40 10.27 -10.17
N GLN A 30 0.77 11.44 -10.21
CA GLN A 30 1.00 12.47 -9.21
C GLN A 30 0.25 12.13 -7.92
N HIS A 31 0.84 12.47 -6.77
CA HIS A 31 0.14 12.35 -5.49
C HIS A 31 -1.11 13.23 -5.49
N GLN A 32 -2.26 12.62 -5.25
CA GLN A 32 -3.54 13.29 -5.17
C GLN A 32 -4.49 12.52 -4.25
N GLY A 33 -5.31 13.28 -3.53
CA GLY A 33 -6.29 12.77 -2.57
C GLY A 33 -5.68 12.46 -1.21
N LYS A 34 -6.56 12.08 -0.27
CA LYS A 34 -6.17 11.61 1.07
C LYS A 34 -5.50 10.24 1.01
N ILE A 35 -4.91 9.82 2.12
CA ILE A 35 -4.54 8.42 2.32
C ILE A 35 -5.80 7.56 2.28
N ALA A 36 -5.76 6.51 1.46
CA ALA A 36 -6.92 5.66 1.18
C ALA A 36 -6.57 4.17 1.11
N GLY A 37 -5.29 3.81 1.26
CA GLY A 37 -4.90 2.40 1.21
C GLY A 37 -3.55 2.11 1.84
N LEU A 38 -3.33 0.83 2.11
CA LEU A 38 -2.08 0.26 2.58
C LEU A 38 -1.54 -0.70 1.52
N TRP A 39 -0.32 -0.46 1.06
CA TRP A 39 0.45 -1.42 0.27
C TRP A 39 1.27 -2.29 1.21
N VAL A 40 1.07 -3.61 1.14
CA VAL A 40 1.87 -4.61 1.86
C VAL A 40 2.62 -5.45 0.84
N GLY A 41 3.88 -5.10 0.60
CA GLY A 41 4.82 -5.99 -0.07
C GLY A 41 5.28 -7.08 0.89
N HIS A 42 5.69 -8.22 0.36
CA HIS A 42 6.00 -9.44 1.11
C HIS A 42 6.71 -9.23 2.47
N THR A 43 7.61 -8.24 2.58
CA THR A 43 8.22 -7.70 3.81
C THR A 43 9.10 -6.47 3.51
N CYS A 44 9.61 -6.35 2.28
CA CYS A 44 10.56 -5.29 1.91
C CYS A 44 9.95 -3.90 1.76
N ALA A 45 8.62 -3.78 1.65
CA ALA A 45 8.00 -2.53 1.30
C ALA A 45 6.57 -2.45 1.83
N ASN A 46 6.36 -1.69 2.91
CA ASN A 46 5.05 -1.39 3.47
C ASN A 46 4.88 0.12 3.52
N TYR A 47 3.85 0.64 2.87
CA TYR A 47 3.60 2.08 2.85
C TYR A 47 2.13 2.42 2.59
N LEU A 48 1.74 3.60 3.07
CA LEU A 48 0.42 4.16 2.81
C LEU A 48 0.33 4.72 1.38
N LEU A 49 -0.85 4.61 0.79
CA LEU A 49 -1.19 5.06 -0.55
C LEU A 49 -2.23 6.18 -0.48
N CYS A 50 -2.01 7.28 -1.20
CA CYS A 50 -3.07 8.22 -1.49
C CYS A 50 -4.04 7.64 -2.54
N GLU A 51 -5.25 8.19 -2.65
CA GLU A 51 -6.30 7.73 -3.57
C GLU A 51 -5.79 7.46 -5.00
N ALA A 52 -5.03 8.39 -5.58
CA ALA A 52 -4.48 8.23 -6.93
C ALA A 52 -3.53 7.03 -7.05
N HIS A 53 -2.66 6.82 -6.06
CA HIS A 53 -1.73 5.70 -6.04
C HIS A 53 -2.41 4.38 -5.70
N LEU A 54 -3.45 4.39 -4.86
CA LEU A 54 -4.29 3.22 -4.62
C LEU A 54 -4.98 2.78 -5.92
N LYS A 55 -5.61 3.72 -6.64
CA LYS A 55 -6.24 3.45 -7.93
C LYS A 55 -5.24 2.81 -8.90
N ARG A 56 -4.04 3.39 -9.03
CA ARG A 56 -2.96 2.83 -9.86
C ARG A 56 -2.53 1.43 -9.42
N ALA A 57 -2.42 1.22 -8.11
CA ALA A 57 -2.04 -0.07 -7.55
C ALA A 57 -3.05 -1.16 -7.95
N ILE A 58 -4.34 -0.88 -7.77
CA ILE A 58 -5.44 -1.80 -8.09
C ILE A 58 -5.57 -2.03 -9.60
N GLU A 59 -5.56 -0.96 -10.39
CA GLU A 59 -5.86 -1.05 -11.83
C GLU A 59 -4.69 -1.55 -12.65
N VAL A 60 -3.45 -1.34 -12.19
CA VAL A 60 -2.27 -1.61 -13.01
C VAL A 60 -1.20 -2.43 -12.32
N CYS A 61 -0.76 -2.07 -11.11
CA CYS A 61 0.36 -2.78 -10.49
C CYS A 61 -0.01 -4.24 -10.19
N ILE A 62 -1.11 -4.48 -9.48
CA ILE A 62 -1.57 -5.82 -9.11
C ILE A 62 -1.86 -6.70 -10.35
N PRO A 63 -2.61 -6.23 -11.36
CA PRO A 63 -2.79 -6.99 -12.60
C PRO A 63 -1.49 -7.25 -13.37
N ARG A 64 -0.51 -6.34 -13.32
CA ARG A 64 0.81 -6.56 -13.93
C ARG A 64 1.58 -7.66 -13.23
N HIS A 65 1.53 -7.73 -11.90
CA HIS A 65 2.17 -8.78 -11.13
C HIS A 65 1.54 -10.15 -11.40
N LYS A 66 0.20 -10.23 -11.45
CA LYS A 66 -0.51 -11.45 -11.87
C LYS A 66 -0.05 -11.95 -13.24
N ARG A 67 0.02 -11.06 -14.24
CA ARG A 67 0.52 -11.40 -15.59
C ARG A 67 1.97 -11.88 -15.60
N LYS A 68 2.83 -11.36 -14.71
CA LYS A 68 4.22 -11.85 -14.57
C LYS A 68 4.26 -13.28 -14.02
N VAL A 69 3.45 -13.57 -13.01
CA VAL A 69 3.33 -14.93 -12.46
C VAL A 69 2.81 -15.89 -13.54
N GLU A 70 1.76 -15.52 -14.28
CA GLU A 70 1.20 -16.34 -15.35
C GLU A 70 2.23 -16.62 -16.46
N LYS A 71 3.07 -15.63 -16.81
CA LYS A 71 4.05 -15.76 -17.90
C LYS A 71 5.35 -16.46 -17.50
N PHE A 72 5.84 -16.23 -16.28
CA PHE A 72 7.19 -16.65 -15.86
C PHE A 72 7.18 -17.61 -14.66
N GLY A 73 6.00 -17.91 -14.12
CA GLY A 73 5.82 -18.75 -12.92
C GLY A 73 6.20 -18.05 -11.61
N HIS A 74 6.73 -16.83 -11.64
CA HIS A 74 7.15 -16.11 -10.44
C HIS A 74 7.33 -14.60 -10.66
N ILE A 75 7.44 -13.86 -9.55
CA ILE A 75 7.90 -12.47 -9.47
C ILE A 75 9.20 -12.45 -8.68
N ILE A 76 10.16 -11.61 -9.09
CA ILE A 76 11.41 -11.37 -8.34
C ILE A 76 11.29 -10.01 -7.65
N CYS A 77 11.54 -9.97 -6.34
CA CYS A 77 11.65 -8.70 -5.61
C CYS A 77 12.96 -7.99 -5.98
N ALA A 78 12.88 -6.70 -6.32
CA ALA A 78 14.07 -5.91 -6.68
C ALA A 78 15.00 -5.62 -5.49
N GLU A 79 14.48 -5.67 -4.26
CA GLU A 79 15.26 -5.37 -3.05
C GLU A 79 16.01 -6.61 -2.52
N CYS A 80 15.32 -7.76 -2.40
CA CYS A 80 15.89 -8.96 -1.80
C CYS A 80 16.18 -10.10 -2.78
N ASN A 81 15.85 -9.95 -4.07
CA ASN A 81 16.00 -10.96 -5.13
C ASN A 81 15.27 -12.29 -4.88
N HIS A 82 14.40 -12.37 -3.87
CA HIS A 82 13.60 -13.57 -3.62
C HIS A 82 12.53 -13.76 -4.71
N LYS A 83 12.21 -15.03 -4.99
CA LYS A 83 11.22 -15.43 -6.00
C LYS A 83 9.90 -15.78 -5.32
N PHE A 84 8.82 -15.18 -5.79
CA PHE A 84 7.47 -15.38 -5.28
C PHE A 84 6.63 -16.07 -6.34
N PRO A 85 6.17 -17.31 -6.11
CA PRO A 85 5.37 -18.07 -7.08
C PRO A 85 3.94 -17.53 -7.24
N THR A 86 3.43 -16.75 -6.29
CA THR A 86 2.09 -16.17 -6.37
C THR A 86 2.12 -14.65 -6.19
N ASN A 87 1.10 -13.98 -6.71
CA ASN A 87 0.96 -12.54 -6.50
C ASN A 87 0.66 -12.20 -5.04
N GLN A 88 -0.17 -12.99 -4.35
CA GLN A 88 -0.50 -12.75 -2.94
C GLN A 88 0.74 -12.82 -2.05
N GLU A 89 1.65 -13.75 -2.30
CA GLU A 89 2.92 -13.83 -1.56
C GLU A 89 3.82 -12.63 -1.81
N PHE A 90 3.76 -12.03 -3.00
CA PHE A 90 4.58 -10.86 -3.34
C PHE A 90 3.99 -9.56 -2.79
N VAL A 91 2.68 -9.35 -2.95
CA VAL A 91 2.02 -8.09 -2.61
C VAL A 91 0.51 -8.25 -2.40
N THR A 92 0.00 -7.54 -1.40
CA THR A 92 -1.43 -7.27 -1.23
C THR A 92 -1.67 -5.77 -0.97
N VAL A 93 -2.81 -5.26 -1.44
CA VAL A 93 -3.21 -3.86 -1.25
C VAL A 93 -4.56 -3.86 -0.53
N TYR A 94 -4.65 -3.09 0.55
CA TYR A 94 -5.84 -2.98 1.38
C TYR A 94 -6.38 -1.54 1.31
N PRO A 95 -7.59 -1.31 0.79
CA PRO A 95 -8.28 -0.04 0.93
C PRO A 95 -8.54 0.28 2.42
N LEU A 96 -8.41 1.54 2.80
CA LEU A 96 -8.67 2.07 4.16
C LEU A 96 -9.99 2.83 4.21
#